data_AF-A0A2K5CIC3-F1
#
_entry.id   AF-A0A2K5CIC3-F1
#
_cell.length_a   1.000
_cell.length_b   1.000
_cell.length_c   1.000
_cell.angle_alpha   90.00
_cell.angle_beta   90.00
_cell.angle_gamma   90.00
#
_symmetry.space_group_name_H-M   'P 1'
#
loop_
_entity.id
_entity.type
_entity.pdbx_description
1 polymer ?
#
loop_
_entity_poly.entity_id
_entity_poly.type
_entity_poly.pdbx_seq_one_letter_code
_entity_poly.pdbx_strand_id
1 'polypeptide(L)'
;MALLCYNQGCGQHFNPETNSDDACTYHPGLPVFHYALKVWSCVSHRARPDFSDFLSIICCTKGRYDSEKPPEPVKPEVKTTEKKELSELKPKFQEHIIQAPKPEAIKRPSRNMFFYVYYSIISKAE
;
A
#
# COMPACT_ATOMS: atom_id res chain seq x y z
N MET A 1 -17.50 26.58 14.46
CA MET A 1 -17.45 26.07 13.06
C MET A 1 -16.68 24.76 13.07
N ALA A 2 -17.09 23.75 12.31
CA ALA A 2 -16.36 22.49 12.24
C ALA A 2 -15.30 22.57 11.13
N LEU A 3 -14.04 22.26 11.46
CA LEU A 3 -12.90 22.23 10.55
C LEU A 3 -12.55 20.78 10.21
N LEU A 4 -12.02 20.53 9.01
CA LEU A 4 -11.54 19.21 8.61
C LEU A 4 -10.13 18.98 9.14
N CYS A 5 -9.88 17.80 9.72
CA CYS A 5 -8.55 17.38 10.11
C CYS A 5 -7.75 16.81 8.94
N TYR A 6 -6.53 17.28 8.75
CA TYR A 6 -5.61 16.82 7.71
C TYR A 6 -4.50 15.88 8.22
N ASN A 7 -4.50 15.54 9.52
CA ASN A 7 -3.61 14.51 10.03
C ASN A 7 -3.84 13.17 9.31
N GLN A 8 -2.74 12.48 8.99
CA GLN A 8 -2.79 11.26 8.18
C GLN A 8 -3.54 10.14 8.92
N GLY A 9 -4.60 9.63 8.30
CA GLY A 9 -5.46 8.59 8.86
C GLY A 9 -6.62 9.11 9.74
N CYS A 10 -6.76 10.43 9.95
CA CYS A 10 -7.87 10.99 10.73
C CYS A 10 -9.07 11.40 9.86
N GLY A 11 -8.95 12.49 9.09
CA GLY A 11 -10.00 12.98 8.18
C GLY A 11 -11.33 13.39 8.83
N GLN A 12 -11.39 13.53 10.16
CA GLN A 12 -12.60 13.89 10.89
C GLN A 12 -12.84 15.39 10.93
N HIS A 13 -14.10 15.80 11.08
CA HIS A 13 -14.43 17.19 11.39
C HIS A 13 -14.35 17.43 12.90
N PHE A 14 -13.78 18.56 13.32
CA PHE A 14 -13.59 18.90 14.73
C PHE A 14 -13.90 20.37 15.01
N ASN A 15 -14.21 20.70 16.27
CA ASN A 15 -14.33 22.08 16.72
C ASN A 15 -12.96 22.54 17.28
N PRO A 16 -12.33 23.60 16.74
CA PRO A 16 -11.05 24.09 17.24
C PRO A 16 -11.10 24.54 18.71
N GLU A 17 -12.26 24.99 19.21
CA GLU A 17 -12.41 25.44 20.59
C GLU A 17 -12.37 24.30 21.61
N THR A 18 -12.64 23.06 21.18
CA THR A 18 -12.67 21.87 22.05
C THR A 18 -11.54 20.89 21.72
N ASN A 19 -10.49 21.33 21.02
CA ASN A 19 -9.39 20.50 20.56
C ASN A 19 -8.38 20.23 21.70
N SER A 20 -8.43 19.04 22.29
CA SER A 20 -7.49 18.61 23.32
C SER A 20 -6.32 17.80 22.76
N ASP A 21 -5.27 17.64 23.56
CA ASP A 21 -4.03 16.91 23.17
C ASP A 21 -4.23 15.42 22.88
N ASP A 22 -5.38 14.84 23.21
CA ASP A 22 -5.71 13.43 22.96
C ASP A 22 -6.92 13.25 22.03
N ALA A 23 -7.39 14.33 21.41
CA ALA A 23 -8.65 14.34 20.66
C ALA A 23 -8.56 13.64 19.30
N CYS A 24 -7.38 13.62 18.67
CA CYS A 24 -7.13 13.06 17.34
C CYS A 24 -6.22 11.83 17.43
N THR A 25 -6.50 10.79 16.65
CA THR A 25 -5.60 9.66 16.42
C THR A 25 -5.13 9.64 14.97
N TYR A 26 -3.81 9.65 14.76
CA TYR A 26 -3.23 9.73 13.42
C TYR A 26 -1.86 9.03 13.31
N HIS A 27 -1.31 9.01 12.10
CA HIS A 27 0.06 8.58 11.81
C HIS A 27 0.95 9.82 11.64
N PRO A 28 1.97 10.03 12.50
CA PRO A 28 2.92 11.13 12.33
C PRO A 28 4.01 10.82 11.29
N GLY A 29 4.15 9.55 10.90
CA GLY A 29 5.13 9.09 9.93
C GLY A 29 4.65 9.24 8.49
N LEU A 30 5.56 9.07 7.53
CA LEU A 30 5.25 9.15 6.10
C LEU A 30 4.86 7.77 5.55
N PRO A 31 4.09 7.73 4.44
CA PRO A 31 3.84 6.48 3.72
C PRO A 31 5.14 6.00 3.05
N VAL A 32 5.50 4.74 3.28
CA VAL A 32 6.69 4.09 2.73
C VAL A 32 6.26 2.91 1.86
N PHE A 33 6.78 2.83 0.64
CA PHE A 33 6.44 1.81 -0.35
C PHE A 33 7.70 1.04 -0.78
N HIS A 34 7.80 -0.24 -0.42
CA HIS A 34 8.93 -1.13 -0.79
C HIS A 34 8.42 -2.54 -1.09
N TYR A 35 8.93 -3.18 -2.15
CA TYR A 35 8.62 -4.58 -2.50
C TYR A 35 7.11 -4.91 -2.54
N ALA A 36 6.33 -4.01 -3.14
CA ALA A 36 4.86 -4.07 -3.18
C ALA A 36 4.16 -4.01 -1.80
N LEU A 37 4.89 -3.79 -0.72
CA LEU A 37 4.36 -3.54 0.61
C LEU A 37 4.26 -2.03 0.88
N LYS A 38 3.21 -1.66 1.60
CA LYS A 38 2.91 -0.29 2.01
C LYS A 38 2.87 -0.21 3.53
N VAL A 39 3.60 0.72 4.11
CA VAL A 39 3.74 0.85 5.56
C VAL A 39 3.84 2.32 5.96
N TRP A 40 3.39 2.67 7.16
CA TRP A 40 3.65 3.98 7.75
C TRP A 40 4.99 3.95 8.48
N SER A 41 5.86 4.95 8.31
CA SER A 41 7.17 4.96 8.97
C SER A 41 7.08 4.96 10.51
N CYS A 42 5.96 5.43 11.05
CA CYS A 42 5.65 5.38 12.48
C CYS A 42 5.19 4.00 12.98
N VAL A 43 4.89 3.04 12.09
CA VAL A 43 4.45 1.68 12.44
C VAL A 43 5.09 0.63 11.52
N SER A 44 6.31 0.20 11.86
CA SER A 44 7.15 -0.69 11.02
C SER A 44 6.62 -2.12 10.84
N HIS A 45 5.78 -2.62 11.75
CA HIS A 45 5.32 -4.02 11.75
C HIS A 45 3.98 -4.24 11.05
N ARG A 46 3.36 -3.21 10.46
CA ARG A 46 2.04 -3.29 9.81
C ARG A 46 2.09 -3.03 8.31
N ALA A 47 3.00 -3.69 7.61
CA ALA A 47 3.09 -3.56 6.16
C ALA A 47 1.94 -4.30 5.46
N ARG A 48 1.24 -3.65 4.53
CA ARG A 48 0.12 -4.23 3.78
C ARG A 48 0.41 -4.30 2.28
N PRO A 49 0.06 -5.39 1.60
CA PRO A 49 0.26 -5.51 0.15
C PRO A 49 -0.78 -4.72 -0.64
N ASP A 50 -1.99 -4.56 -0.12
CA ASP A 50 -3.07 -3.81 -0.77
C ASP A 50 -3.12 -2.35 -0.28
N PHE A 51 -3.59 -1.45 -1.14
CA PHE A 51 -3.68 -0.03 -0.82
C PHE A 51 -4.83 0.29 0.14
N SER A 52 -5.99 -0.36 -0.01
CA SER A 52 -7.13 -0.20 0.89
C SER A 52 -6.76 -0.67 2.31
N ASP A 53 -6.08 -1.81 2.37
CA ASP A 53 -5.54 -2.36 3.61
C ASP A 53 -4.53 -1.43 4.29
N PHE A 54 -3.70 -0.74 3.51
CA PHE A 54 -2.74 0.24 4.02
C PHE A 54 -3.43 1.47 4.65
N LEU A 55 -4.49 1.99 4.01
CA LEU A 55 -5.26 3.11 4.54
C LEU A 55 -6.03 2.73 5.83
N SER A 56 -6.35 1.46 6.02
CA SER A 56 -7.01 0.95 7.23
C SER A 56 -6.06 0.59 8.38
N ILE A 57 -4.75 0.81 8.24
CA ILE A 57 -3.80 0.61 9.35
C ILE A 57 -4.17 1.55 10.50
N ILE A 58 -4.45 0.97 11.67
CA ILE A 58 -4.82 1.71 12.88
C ILE A 58 -3.78 2.78 13.20
N CYS A 59 -4.24 4.02 13.34
CA CYS A 59 -3.46 5.18 13.79
C CYS A 59 -2.69 4.89 15.08
N CYS A 60 -1.45 5.38 15.18
CA CYS A 60 -0.54 5.01 16.26
C CYS A 60 -0.29 6.10 17.30
N THR A 61 -0.62 7.35 17.01
CA THR A 61 -0.32 8.49 17.88
C THR A 61 -1.61 9.26 18.20
N LYS A 62 -1.70 9.75 19.44
CA LYS A 62 -2.73 10.70 19.87
C LYS A 62 -2.16 12.11 19.87
N GLY A 63 -2.97 13.09 19.50
CA GLY A 63 -2.59 14.50 19.46
C GLY A 63 -3.80 15.41 19.25
N ARG A 64 -3.52 16.68 18.96
CA ARG A 64 -4.52 17.64 18.50
C ARG A 64 -4.91 17.41 17.05
N TYR A 65 -6.13 17.77 16.69
CA TYR A 65 -6.52 17.88 15.29
C TYR A 65 -5.77 19.02 14.61
N ASP A 66 -5.44 18.84 13.33
CA ASP A 66 -4.76 19.83 12.49
C ASP A 66 -5.66 20.24 11.32
N SER A 67 -5.96 21.54 11.22
CA SER A 67 -6.78 22.10 10.13
C SER A 67 -5.96 22.62 8.94
N GLU A 68 -4.64 22.60 9.02
CA GLU A 68 -3.77 23.06 7.94
C GLU A 68 -3.71 22.01 6.83
N LYS A 69 -4.07 22.44 5.61
CA LYS A 69 -3.93 21.58 4.44
C LYS A 69 -2.43 21.42 4.14
N PRO A 70 -1.88 20.19 4.09
CA PRO A 70 -0.50 19.98 3.73
C PRO A 70 -0.22 20.63 2.36
N PRO A 71 0.94 21.29 2.18
CA PRO A 71 1.31 21.85 0.90
C PRO A 71 1.29 20.74 -0.15
N GLU A 72 0.77 21.05 -1.34
CA GLU A 72 0.76 20.07 -2.43
C GLU A 72 2.19 19.59 -2.69
N PRO A 73 2.42 18.26 -2.76
CA PRO A 73 3.76 17.74 -2.97
C PRO A 73 4.25 18.25 -4.32
N VAL A 74 5.24 19.14 -4.28
CA VAL A 74 5.92 19.61 -5.48
C VAL A 74 6.54 18.37 -6.11
N LYS A 75 6.04 17.98 -7.30
CA LYS A 75 6.51 16.82 -8.04
C LYS A 75 8.04 16.90 -8.10
N PRO A 76 8.79 15.94 -7.54
CA PRO A 76 10.24 15.98 -7.64
C PRO A 76 10.61 16.01 -9.13
N GLU A 77 11.27 17.09 -9.55
CA GLU A 77 11.88 17.17 -10.88
C GLU A 77 12.96 16.09 -10.95
N VAL A 78 12.63 14.99 -11.64
CA VAL A 78 13.61 13.96 -11.98
C VAL A 78 14.63 14.60 -12.90
N LYS A 79 15.77 15.02 -12.35
CA LYS A 79 16.96 15.41 -13.13
C LYS A 79 17.57 14.15 -13.73
N THR A 80 17.06 13.72 -14.88
CA THR A 80 17.76 12.78 -15.77
C THR A 80 18.75 13.58 -16.62
N THR A 81 19.93 13.87 -16.05
CA THR A 81 21.16 14.14 -16.82
C THR A 81 21.78 12.76 -17.08
N GLU A 82 22.04 12.26 -18.29
CA GLU A 82 22.54 12.92 -19.50
C GLU A 82 21.92 12.31 -20.77
N LYS A 83 21.52 13.15 -21.72
CA LYS A 83 21.44 12.79 -23.14
C LYS A 83 22.86 12.78 -23.70
N LYS A 84 23.35 11.63 -24.18
CA LYS A 84 24.27 11.60 -25.31
C LYS A 84 23.72 10.66 -26.38
N GLU A 85 23.65 11.19 -27.59
CA GLU A 85 23.03 10.62 -28.77
C GLU A 85 23.51 9.21 -29.10
N LEU A 86 22.56 8.34 -29.48
CA LEU A 86 22.75 7.41 -30.61
C LEU A 86 21.38 6.98 -31.15
N SER A 87 20.82 7.83 -31.98
CA SER A 87 19.86 7.45 -33.01
C SER A 87 20.54 6.47 -33.97
N GLU A 88 20.50 5.15 -33.75
CA GLU A 88 20.69 4.13 -34.81
C GLU A 88 20.57 2.64 -34.40
N LEU A 89 19.79 2.29 -33.37
CA LEU A 89 19.41 0.88 -33.18
C LEU A 89 17.90 0.79 -33.04
N LYS A 90 17.19 0.72 -34.18
CA LYS A 90 15.84 0.15 -34.19
C LYS A 90 15.99 -1.35 -33.90
N PRO A 91 15.57 -1.89 -32.74
CA PRO A 91 15.34 -3.32 -32.66
C PRO A 91 14.22 -3.64 -33.66
N LYS A 92 14.51 -4.47 -34.66
CA LYS A 92 13.46 -5.11 -35.46
C LYS A 92 12.66 -5.98 -34.50
N PHE A 93 11.55 -5.43 -34.01
CA PHE A 93 10.53 -6.20 -33.35
C PHE A 93 9.93 -7.16 -34.40
N GLN A 94 10.44 -8.38 -34.43
CA GLN A 94 9.72 -9.48 -35.04
C GLN A 94 8.57 -9.80 -34.10
N GLU A 95 7.40 -9.33 -34.46
CA GLU A 95 6.13 -9.64 -33.81
C GLU A 95 5.82 -11.12 -34.01
N HIS A 96 6.47 -11.98 -33.25
CA HIS A 96 6.05 -13.36 -33.12
C HIS A 96 4.97 -13.39 -32.05
N ILE A 97 3.71 -13.27 -32.49
CA ILE A 97 2.54 -13.46 -31.63
C ILE A 97 2.53 -14.95 -31.26
N ILE A 98 3.13 -15.28 -30.12
CA ILE A 98 2.94 -16.60 -29.51
C ILE A 98 1.50 -16.61 -29.01
N GLN A 99 0.62 -17.31 -29.73
CA GLN A 99 -0.73 -17.55 -29.26
C GLN A 99 -0.66 -18.27 -27.92
N ALA A 100 -1.20 -17.62 -26.87
CA ALA A 100 -1.33 -18.25 -25.57
C ALA A 100 -2.17 -19.53 -25.71
N PRO A 101 -1.72 -20.68 -25.18
CA PRO A 101 -2.56 -21.86 -25.13
C PRO A 101 -3.84 -21.52 -24.38
N LYS A 102 -4.97 -21.96 -24.93
CA LYS A 102 -6.31 -21.77 -24.35
C LYS A 102 -6.29 -22.24 -22.88
N PRO A 103 -6.75 -21.44 -21.91
CA PRO A 103 -6.72 -21.84 -20.51
C PRO A 103 -7.67 -23.02 -20.32
N GLU A 104 -7.10 -24.21 -20.15
CA GLU A 104 -7.84 -25.36 -19.65
C GLU A 104 -8.24 -25.10 -18.19
N ALA A 105 -9.53 -25.31 -17.91
CA ALA A 105 -10.10 -25.05 -16.61
C ALA A 105 -9.46 -25.95 -15.55
N ILE A 106 -8.53 -25.39 -14.79
CA ILE A 106 -7.99 -26.02 -13.58
C ILE A 106 -9.16 -26.15 -12.61
N LYS A 107 -9.68 -27.37 -12.44
CA LYS A 107 -10.72 -27.66 -11.45
C LYS A 107 -10.16 -27.36 -10.06
N ARG A 108 -10.79 -26.42 -9.36
CA ARG A 108 -10.49 -26.09 -7.97
C ARG A 108 -10.66 -27.37 -7.13
N PRO A 109 -9.62 -27.88 -6.44
CA PRO A 109 -9.77 -29.08 -5.63
C PRO A 109 -10.79 -28.83 -4.52
N SER A 110 -11.62 -29.83 -4.24
CA SER A 110 -12.70 -29.69 -3.27
C SER A 110 -12.16 -29.46 -1.86
N ARG A 111 -12.95 -28.79 -1.02
CA ARG A 111 -12.60 -28.42 0.36
C ARG A 111 -12.15 -29.61 1.22
N ASN A 112 -12.52 -30.84 0.85
CA ASN A 112 -12.11 -32.05 1.55
C ASN A 112 -10.64 -32.44 1.34
N MET A 113 -9.98 -31.96 0.28
CA MET A 113 -8.57 -32.32 0.03
C MET A 113 -7.61 -31.59 0.97
N PHE A 114 -7.99 -30.40 1.46
CA PHE A 114 -7.21 -29.65 2.45
C PHE A 114 -7.19 -30.33 3.82
N PHE A 115 -8.30 -30.95 4.22
CA PHE A 115 -8.38 -31.71 5.49
C PHE A 115 -7.51 -32.97 5.47
N TYR A 116 -7.49 -33.71 4.35
CA TYR A 116 -6.66 -34.91 4.22
C TYR A 116 -5.16 -34.58 4.26
N VAL A 117 -4.73 -33.49 3.62
CA VAL A 117 -3.32 -33.06 3.66
C VAL A 117 -2.92 -32.64 5.08
N TYR A 118 -3.77 -31.89 5.78
CA TYR A 118 -3.51 -31.48 7.17
C TYR A 118 -3.43 -32.69 8.12
N TYR A 119 -4.39 -33.63 8.04
CA TYR A 119 -4.37 -34.84 8.87
C TYR A 119 -3.16 -35.75 8.57
N SER A 120 -2.79 -35.91 7.29
CA SER A 120 -1.66 -36.75 6.89
C SER A 120 -0.30 -36.19 7.32
N ILE A 121 -0.19 -34.86 7.46
CA ILE A 121 1.01 -34.21 7.99
C ILE A 121 1.10 -34.43 9.51
N ILE A 122 -0.02 -34.34 10.22
CA ILE A 122 -0.05 -34.56 11.68
C ILE A 122 0.26 -36.01 12.04
N SER A 123 -0.27 -36.99 11.30
CA SER A 123 -0.04 -38.42 11.59
C SER A 123 1.37 -38.94 11.24
N LYS A 124 2.25 -38.11 10.69
CA LYS A 124 3.67 -38.45 10.41
C LYS A 124 4.64 -37.79 11.38
N ALA A 125 4.13 -37.10 12.39
CA ALA A 125 4.92 -36.42 13.41
C ALA A 125 5.08 -37.23 14.72
N GLU A 126 4.70 -38.51 14.73
CA GLU A 126 4.99 -39.50 15.79
C GLU A 126 5.87 -40.62 15.25
#